data_AF-A0A0F2S7B3-F1
#
_entry.id   AF-A0A0F2S7B3-F1
#
_cell.length_a   1.000
_cell.length_b   1.000
_cell.length_c   1.000
_cell.angle_alpha   90.00
_cell.angle_beta   90.00
_cell.angle_gamma   90.00
#
_symmetry.space_group_name_H-M   'P 1'
#
loop_
_entity.id
_entity.type
_entity.pdbx_description
1 polymer ?
#
loop_
_entity_poly.entity_id
_entity_poly.type
_entity_poly.pdbx_seq_one_letter_code
_entity_poly.pdbx_strand_id
1 'polypeptide(L)'
;MTLTRRFITVALPALLIAWPVNAHHGWRWTDDGRFELTGVITEARLGNPHGVLTLDAEGEIWKAEVGQPWRNERAGLSDAMLAPGTEVTIIGKRAADPNELLVKAEAVGIAGKLYELYPERL
;
A
#
# COMPACT_ATOMS: atom_id res chain seq x y z
N MET A 1 30.35 -54.97 40.55
CA MET A 1 30.80 -53.65 40.08
C MET A 1 29.90 -53.22 38.93
N THR A 2 29.40 -52.00 39.03
CA THR A 2 28.25 -51.41 38.31
C THR A 2 28.50 -51.15 36.82
N LEU A 3 27.60 -51.62 35.96
CA LEU A 3 27.51 -51.17 34.56
C LEU A 3 26.84 -49.79 34.51
N THR A 4 27.61 -48.74 34.28
CA THR A 4 27.08 -47.39 34.09
C THR A 4 26.59 -47.23 32.66
N ARG A 5 25.27 -47.31 32.45
CA ARG A 5 24.61 -46.89 31.20
C ARG A 5 24.79 -45.38 31.02
N ARG A 6 25.69 -44.97 30.12
CA ARG A 6 25.72 -43.61 29.59
C ARG A 6 24.76 -43.54 28.41
N PHE A 7 23.54 -43.05 28.66
CA PHE A 7 22.65 -42.63 27.58
C PHE A 7 23.21 -41.34 26.98
N ILE A 8 23.68 -41.42 25.73
CA ILE A 8 24.02 -40.24 24.92
C ILE A 8 22.70 -39.78 24.29
N THR A 9 22.10 -38.72 24.84
CA THR A 9 20.97 -38.06 24.19
C THR A 9 21.51 -37.24 23.03
N VAL A 10 21.33 -37.73 21.80
CA VAL A 10 21.59 -36.96 20.58
C VAL A 10 20.47 -35.93 20.45
N ALA A 11 20.75 -34.67 20.77
CA ALA A 11 19.84 -33.56 20.51
C ALA A 11 19.82 -33.28 18.99
N LEU A 12 18.71 -33.58 18.32
CA LEU A 12 18.48 -33.12 16.95
C LEU A 12 18.34 -31.59 16.96
N PRO A 13 19.11 -30.84 16.15
CA PRO A 13 18.82 -29.42 15.96
C PRO A 13 17.53 -29.30 15.14
N ALA A 14 16.46 -28.77 15.76
CA ALA A 14 15.26 -28.38 15.05
C ALA A 14 15.59 -27.18 14.15
N LEU A 15 15.67 -27.41 12.84
CA LEU A 15 15.83 -26.35 11.85
C LEU A 15 14.52 -25.56 11.77
N LEU A 16 14.46 -24.40 12.40
CA LEU A 16 13.33 -23.48 12.26
C LEU A 16 13.40 -22.85 10.87
N ILE A 17 12.57 -23.35 9.95
CA ILE A 17 12.34 -22.70 8.66
C ILE A 17 11.46 -21.49 8.93
N ALA A 18 12.07 -20.31 9.01
CA ALA A 18 11.34 -19.05 9.10
C ALA A 18 10.71 -18.75 7.74
N TRP A 19 9.38 -18.88 7.62
CA TRP A 19 8.66 -18.34 6.48
C TRP A 19 8.64 -16.80 6.56
N PRO A 20 8.87 -16.09 5.45
CA PRO A 20 8.65 -14.66 5.41
C PRO A 20 7.15 -14.40 5.60
N VAL A 21 6.77 -13.91 6.78
CA VAL A 21 5.44 -13.36 7.00
C VAL A 21 5.44 -11.96 6.39
N ASN A 22 4.74 -11.79 5.27
CA ASN A 22 4.64 -10.51 4.58
C ASN A 22 3.70 -9.59 5.37
N ALA A 23 4.24 -8.93 6.39
CA ALA A 23 3.48 -8.05 7.26
C ALA A 23 3.20 -6.70 6.57
N HIS A 24 2.15 -6.64 5.76
CA HIS A 24 1.68 -5.40 5.12
C HIS A 24 0.81 -4.59 6.08
N HIS A 25 1.38 -4.09 7.18
CA HIS A 25 0.61 -3.38 8.21
C HIS A 25 -0.19 -2.19 7.66
N GLY A 26 0.32 -1.53 6.61
CA GLY A 26 -0.37 -0.39 5.98
C GLY A 26 -1.62 -0.74 5.17
N TRP A 27 -1.98 -2.01 4.98
CA TRP A 27 -3.06 -2.42 4.07
C TRP A 27 -4.21 -3.16 4.76
N ARG A 28 -4.13 -3.40 6.07
CA ARG A 28 -5.11 -4.24 6.79
C ARG A 28 -6.53 -3.67 6.84
N TRP A 29 -6.70 -2.39 6.53
CA TRP A 29 -7.98 -1.69 6.55
C TRP A 29 -8.69 -1.72 5.20
N THR A 30 -8.00 -2.17 4.13
CA THR A 30 -8.57 -2.18 2.79
C THR A 30 -9.41 -3.43 2.56
N ASP A 31 -10.43 -3.30 1.71
CA ASP A 31 -11.16 -4.44 1.18
C ASP A 31 -10.27 -5.28 0.24
N ASP A 32 -10.69 -6.51 -0.01
CA ASP A 32 -10.15 -7.33 -1.07
C ASP A 32 -10.72 -6.91 -2.43
N GLY A 33 -9.94 -7.07 -3.49
CA GLY A 33 -10.37 -6.69 -4.86
C GLY A 33 -9.83 -5.35 -5.34
N ARG A 34 -9.82 -5.15 -6.66
CA ARG A 34 -9.30 -3.94 -7.30
C ARG A 34 -10.38 -2.86 -7.31
N PHE A 35 -10.01 -1.64 -6.96
CA PHE A 35 -10.87 -0.46 -6.99
C PHE A 35 -10.21 0.62 -7.85
N GLU A 36 -11.04 1.30 -8.65
CA GLU A 36 -10.61 2.42 -9.48
C GLU A 36 -11.51 3.63 -9.18
N LEU A 37 -10.88 4.80 -9.02
CA LEU A 37 -11.55 6.05 -8.69
C LEU A 37 -10.97 7.16 -9.57
N THR A 38 -11.80 7.80 -10.39
CA THR A 38 -11.39 8.99 -11.13
C THR A 38 -12.00 10.22 -10.48
N GLY A 39 -11.20 11.28 -10.33
CA GLY A 39 -11.67 12.53 -9.73
C GLY A 39 -10.64 13.66 -9.86
N VAL A 40 -11.05 14.86 -9.48
CA VAL A 40 -10.21 16.06 -9.50
C VAL A 40 -9.65 16.30 -8.10
N ILE A 41 -8.34 16.52 -8.01
CA ILE A 41 -7.70 16.86 -6.74
C ILE A 41 -8.20 18.22 -6.26
N THR A 42 -8.73 18.28 -5.05
CA THR A 42 -9.13 19.53 -4.38
C THR A 42 -8.14 19.96 -3.30
N GLU A 43 -7.42 19.01 -2.70
CA GLU A 43 -6.35 19.25 -1.74
C GLU A 43 -5.27 18.17 -1.85
N ALA A 44 -4.01 18.55 -1.66
CA ALA A 44 -2.89 17.62 -1.60
C ALA A 44 -2.07 17.85 -0.32
N ARG A 45 -2.00 16.84 0.54
CA ARG A 45 -1.14 16.80 1.73
C ARG A 45 -0.07 15.74 1.52
N LEU A 46 1.03 16.16 0.89
CA LEU A 46 2.13 15.27 0.51
C LEU A 46 3.20 15.25 1.60
N GLY A 47 3.90 14.12 1.75
CA GLY A 47 4.93 13.95 2.77
C GLY A 47 4.96 12.53 3.36
N ASN A 48 5.76 12.37 4.41
CA ASN A 48 5.84 11.12 5.18
C ASN A 48 4.75 11.09 6.28
N PRO A 49 4.23 9.90 6.67
CA PRO A 49 4.60 8.56 6.20
C PRO A 49 3.97 8.14 4.87
N HIS A 50 2.99 8.88 4.35
CA HIS A 50 2.41 8.77 3.02
C HIS A 50 1.64 10.06 2.71
N GLY A 51 1.53 10.39 1.41
CA GLY A 51 0.71 11.51 0.97
C GLY A 51 -0.78 11.16 1.02
N VAL A 52 -1.61 12.19 1.18
CA VAL A 52 -3.07 12.09 1.08
C VAL A 52 -3.58 13.13 0.09
N LEU A 53 -4.38 12.68 -0.87
CA LEU A 53 -5.13 13.55 -1.77
C LEU A 53 -6.60 13.58 -1.34
N THR A 54 -7.21 14.75 -1.40
CA THR A 54 -8.67 14.89 -1.37
C THR A 54 -9.14 15.03 -2.81
N LEU A 55 -10.07 14.18 -3.23
CA LEU A 55 -10.60 14.11 -4.58
C LEU A 55 -12.08 14.43 -4.58
N ASP A 56 -12.53 15.23 -5.54
CA ASP A 56 -13.93 15.30 -5.92
C ASP A 56 -14.17 14.31 -7.07
N ALA A 57 -14.95 13.27 -6.79
CA ALA A 57 -15.38 12.27 -7.75
C ALA A 57 -16.89 12.37 -7.91
N GLU A 58 -17.33 13.08 -8.95
CA GLU A 58 -18.75 13.28 -9.27
C GLU A 58 -19.59 13.87 -8.11
N GLY A 59 -18.99 14.74 -7.30
CA GLY A 59 -19.62 15.37 -6.13
C GLY A 59 -19.41 14.62 -4.82
N GLU A 60 -18.81 13.43 -4.85
CA GLU A 60 -18.37 12.72 -3.65
C GLU A 60 -16.93 13.07 -3.28
N ILE A 61 -16.70 13.38 -2.00
CA ILE A 61 -15.38 13.73 -1.50
C ILE A 61 -14.67 12.47 -1.01
N TRP A 62 -13.68 12.04 -1.76
CA TRP A 62 -12.84 10.88 -1.46
C TRP A 62 -11.48 11.30 -0.93
N LYS A 63 -10.88 10.43 -0.12
CA LYS A 63 -9.46 10.50 0.21
C LYS A 63 -8.71 9.39 -0.50
N ALA A 64 -7.54 9.73 -1.06
CA ALA A 64 -6.62 8.77 -1.61
C ALA A 64 -5.28 8.82 -0.86
N GLU A 65 -4.92 7.75 -0.17
CA GLU A 65 -3.56 7.57 0.34
C GLU A 65 -2.64 7.15 -0.80
N VAL A 66 -1.74 8.04 -1.19
CA VAL A 66 -0.70 7.76 -2.20
C VAL A 66 0.59 7.28 -1.52
N GLY A 67 1.63 7.02 -2.30
CA GLY A 67 2.92 6.56 -1.80
C GLY A 67 3.65 7.62 -0.96
N GLN A 68 4.73 7.18 -0.33
CA GLN A 68 5.72 8.08 0.27
C GLN A 68 6.42 8.92 -0.79
N PRO A 69 7.02 10.07 -0.44
CA PRO A 69 7.73 10.92 -1.41
C PRO A 69 8.73 10.14 -2.26
N TRP A 70 9.61 9.35 -1.63
CA TRP A 70 10.61 8.54 -2.34
C TRP A 70 10.00 7.48 -3.27
N ARG A 71 8.80 6.98 -2.98
CA ARG A 71 8.10 5.98 -3.79
C ARG A 71 7.44 6.64 -5.00
N ASN A 72 6.79 7.78 -4.80
CA ASN A 72 6.21 8.57 -5.87
C ASN A 72 7.30 9.05 -6.84
N GLU A 73 8.40 9.59 -6.32
CA GLU A 73 9.57 10.00 -7.10
C GLU A 73 10.14 8.85 -7.93
N ARG A 74 10.28 7.65 -7.34
CA ARG A 74 10.77 6.46 -8.07
C ARG A 74 9.84 6.02 -9.20
N ALA A 75 8.53 6.22 -9.04
CA ALA A 75 7.54 6.00 -10.09
C ALA A 75 7.56 7.12 -11.16
N GLY A 76 8.31 8.19 -10.94
CA GLY A 76 8.34 9.39 -11.80
C GLY A 76 7.17 10.34 -11.55
N LEU A 77 6.44 10.18 -10.44
CA LEU A 77 5.31 11.02 -10.04
C LEU A 77 5.81 12.12 -9.11
N SER A 78 5.87 13.36 -9.61
CA SER A 78 6.28 14.51 -8.80
C SER A 78 5.10 15.16 -8.09
N ASP A 79 5.35 15.81 -6.95
CA ASP A 79 4.33 16.52 -6.17
C ASP A 79 3.55 17.56 -6.98
N ALA A 80 4.22 18.25 -7.91
CA ALA A 80 3.58 19.23 -8.79
C ALA A 80 2.50 18.61 -9.70
N MET A 81 2.64 17.34 -10.06
CA MET A 81 1.63 16.62 -10.84
C MET A 81 0.37 16.31 -10.02
N LEU A 82 0.49 16.30 -8.69
CA LEU A 82 -0.61 16.04 -7.76
C LEU A 82 -1.22 17.34 -7.20
N ALA A 83 -0.99 18.48 -7.86
CA ALA A 83 -1.56 19.76 -7.44
C ALA A 83 -3.10 19.77 -7.55
N PRO A 84 -3.79 20.59 -6.72
CA PRO A 84 -5.22 20.82 -6.89
C PRO A 84 -5.58 21.27 -8.31
N GLY A 85 -6.71 20.77 -8.81
CA GLY A 85 -7.19 20.96 -10.19
C GLY A 85 -6.74 19.89 -11.17
N THR A 86 -5.80 19.01 -10.81
CA THR A 86 -5.42 17.87 -11.66
C THR A 86 -6.47 16.76 -11.57
N GLU A 87 -6.92 16.28 -12.72
CA GLU A 87 -7.70 15.04 -12.82
C GLU A 87 -6.78 13.83 -12.76
N VAL A 88 -7.13 12.87 -11.91
CA VAL A 88 -6.37 11.63 -11.70
C VAL A 88 -7.28 10.41 -11.68
N THR A 89 -6.75 9.28 -12.10
CA THR A 89 -7.37 7.96 -11.84
C THR A 89 -6.53 7.22 -10.81
N ILE A 90 -7.09 6.98 -9.63
CA ILE A 90 -6.48 6.17 -8.59
C ILE A 90 -6.84 4.71 -8.83
N ILE A 91 -5.81 3.86 -8.90
CA ILE A 91 -5.96 2.41 -8.95
C ILE A 91 -5.45 1.86 -7.62
N GLY A 92 -6.24 1.06 -6.93
CA GLY A 92 -5.79 0.39 -5.71
C GLY A 92 -6.87 -0.34 -4.94
N LYS A 93 -6.89 -0.15 -3.62
CA LYS A 93 -7.81 -0.85 -2.70
C LYS A 93 -8.61 0.16 -1.88
N ARG A 94 -9.93 0.07 -1.92
CA ARG A 94 -10.81 0.90 -1.08
C ARG A 94 -10.82 0.41 0.37
N ALA A 95 -11.34 1.21 1.28
CA ALA A 95 -11.60 0.78 2.65
C ALA A 95 -12.59 -0.40 2.70
N ALA A 96 -12.37 -1.30 3.66
CA ALA A 96 -13.27 -2.43 3.91
C ALA A 96 -14.64 -1.97 4.44
N ASP A 97 -14.68 -0.89 5.24
CA ASP A 97 -15.95 -0.23 5.58
C ASP A 97 -16.47 0.54 4.36
N PRO A 98 -17.65 0.20 3.80
CA PRO A 98 -18.18 0.90 2.65
C PRO A 98 -18.51 2.38 2.90
N ASN A 99 -18.69 2.80 4.15
CA ASN A 99 -18.96 4.20 4.51
C ASN A 99 -17.69 5.06 4.55
N GLU A 100 -16.50 4.45 4.49
CA GLU A 100 -15.24 5.16 4.38
C GLU A 100 -14.91 5.40 2.90
N LEU A 101 -15.06 6.65 2.43
CA LEU A 101 -14.65 7.09 1.10
C LEU A 101 -13.13 7.28 1.04
N LEU A 102 -12.41 6.17 1.22
CA LEU A 102 -10.96 6.12 1.31
C LEU A 102 -10.42 5.04 0.39
N VAL A 103 -9.41 5.37 -0.40
CA VAL A 103 -8.68 4.44 -1.26
C VAL A 103 -7.19 4.50 -0.97
N LYS A 104 -6.52 3.35 -0.96
CA LYS A 104 -5.08 3.27 -0.96
C LYS A 104 -4.58 2.99 -2.36
N ALA A 105 -3.76 3.90 -2.88
CA ALA A 105 -3.27 3.83 -4.25
C ALA A 105 -2.15 2.79 -4.40
N GLU A 106 -2.34 1.89 -5.36
CA GLU A 106 -1.31 1.02 -5.94
C GLU A 106 -0.66 1.70 -7.16
N ALA A 107 -1.43 2.48 -7.91
CA ALA A 107 -0.96 3.35 -8.99
C ALA A 107 -1.82 4.62 -9.14
N VAL A 108 -1.27 5.62 -9.82
CA VAL A 108 -1.95 6.87 -10.17
C VAL A 108 -1.86 7.08 -11.68
N GLY A 109 -2.99 7.28 -12.34
CA GLY A 109 -3.09 7.65 -13.75
C GLY A 109 -3.25 9.16 -13.91
N ILE A 110 -2.45 9.77 -14.80
CA ILE A 110 -2.55 11.19 -15.16
C ILE A 110 -2.35 11.31 -16.67
N ALA A 111 -3.31 11.93 -17.38
CA ALA A 111 -3.23 12.17 -18.83
C ALA A 111 -2.84 10.92 -19.65
N GLY A 112 -3.42 9.77 -19.32
CA GLY A 112 -3.17 8.49 -20.00
C GLY A 112 -1.84 7.80 -19.63
N LYS A 113 -1.01 8.38 -18.75
CA LYS A 113 0.19 7.74 -18.21
C LYS A 113 -0.08 7.18 -16.82
N LEU A 114 0.35 5.94 -16.60
CA LEU A 114 0.27 5.27 -15.30
C LEU A 114 1.59 5.41 -14.53
N TYR A 115 1.47 5.76 -13.25
CA TYR A 115 2.56 5.87 -12.29
C TYR A 115 2.40 4.78 -11.22
N GLU A 116 3.18 3.71 -11.35
CA GLU A 116 3.07 2.52 -10.50
C GLU A 116 3.80 2.72 -9.16
N LEU A 117 3.03 2.93 -8.09
CA LEU A 117 3.58 3.18 -6.75
C LEU A 117 3.98 1.86 -6.09
N TYR A 118 3.18 0.82 -6.28
CA TYR A 118 3.42 -0.55 -5.81
C TYR A 118 3.30 -1.53 -7.00
N PRO A 119 4.30 -1.60 -7.90
CA PRO A 119 4.27 -2.47 -9.08
C PRO A 119 4.01 -3.94 -8.74
N GLU A 120 4.44 -4.38 -7.56
CA GLU A 120 4.25 -5.74 -7.06
C GLU A 120 2.79 -6.08 -6.70
N ARG A 121 1.86 -5.11 -6.77
CA ARG A 121 0.45 -5.26 -6.40
C ARG A 121 -0.54 -5.09 -7.56
N LEU A 122 -0.06 -4.72 -8.74
CA LEU A 122 -0.90 -4.45 -9.91
C LEU A 122 -1.37 -5.70 -10.65
#